data_AF-A0A6N4AIP1-F1
#
_entry.id   AF-A0A6N4AIP1-F1
#
_cell.length_a   1.000
_cell.length_b   1.000
_cell.length_c   1.000
_cell.angle_alpha   90.00
_cell.angle_beta   90.00
_cell.angle_gamma   90.00
#
_symmetry.space_group_name_H-M   'P 1'
#
loop_
_entity.id
_entity.type
_entity.pdbx_description
1 polymer ?
#
loop_
_entity_poly.entity_id
_entity_poly.type
_entity_poly.pdbx_seq_one_letter_code
_entity_poly.pdbx_strand_id
1 'polypeptide(L)'
;MRKTTLAFFTTLLSGFGLSAQTYSTGTVTLTSGFTAAIEVNSSLVTLTLVGPSTDWLGLSFNATSMNDNGSDVVIFDGTAMTDRTFAGIGATPPLDASQNWTVTSNVINTGVRTVTATRARDTGDSNDYTFSTSAQPLNLAWAHRPGSLAMGYHGPGNSGATVANFTLGTENFTAESFKMYPNPAKGFTTLELPDFVSGGEIKVYDNLGRVVRVQAISESQVTINTSDLTTGSYMVVVRTDYGNATKTLIVE
;
A
#
# COMPACT_ATOMS: atom_id res chain seq x y z
N MET A 1 8.86 9.03 -64.40
CA MET A 1 8.37 8.14 -63.32
C MET A 1 9.03 8.54 -62.02
N ARG A 2 8.30 9.18 -61.10
CA ARG A 2 8.82 9.51 -59.76
C ARG A 2 8.53 8.33 -58.84
N LYS A 3 9.58 7.74 -58.27
CA LYS A 3 9.48 6.66 -57.28
C LYS A 3 9.21 7.31 -55.92
N THR A 4 8.03 7.11 -55.36
CA THR A 4 7.73 7.44 -53.96
C THR A 4 8.17 6.26 -53.09
N THR A 5 9.28 6.45 -52.38
CA THR A 5 9.74 5.52 -51.35
C THR A 5 8.86 5.69 -50.12
N LEU A 6 8.08 4.66 -49.77
CA LEU A 6 7.26 4.63 -48.55
C LEU A 6 8.14 4.12 -47.40
N ALA A 7 8.51 5.01 -46.48
CA ALA A 7 9.21 4.64 -45.25
C ALA A 7 8.18 4.16 -44.21
N PHE A 8 8.17 2.86 -43.91
CA PHE A 8 7.47 2.31 -42.75
C PHE A 8 8.23 2.73 -41.48
N PHE A 9 7.65 3.67 -40.73
CA PHE A 9 8.13 4.03 -39.40
C PHE A 9 7.41 3.13 -38.38
N THR A 10 7.92 1.91 -38.18
CA THR A 10 7.50 1.08 -37.05
C THR A 10 8.23 1.58 -35.80
N THR A 11 7.62 2.50 -35.05
CA THR A 11 8.00 2.75 -33.66
C THR A 11 7.62 1.52 -32.85
N LEU A 12 8.60 0.63 -32.69
CA LEU A 12 8.56 -0.42 -31.68
C LEU A 12 8.70 0.26 -30.30
N LEU A 13 7.57 0.63 -29.70
CA LEU A 13 7.52 1.03 -28.29
C LEU A 13 7.69 -0.24 -27.45
N SER A 14 8.93 -0.69 -27.25
CA SER A 14 9.24 -1.66 -26.21
C SER A 14 9.07 -0.95 -24.87
N GLY A 15 7.85 -0.99 -24.34
CA GLY A 15 7.56 -0.57 -22.97
C GLY A 15 8.19 -1.56 -22.01
N PHE A 16 9.40 -1.26 -21.53
CA PHE A 16 9.86 -1.84 -20.28
C PHE A 16 8.91 -1.33 -19.19
N GLY A 17 8.06 -2.22 -18.68
CA GLY A 17 7.30 -1.94 -17.48
C GLY A 17 8.28 -1.79 -16.34
N LEU A 18 8.42 -0.58 -15.81
CA LEU A 18 8.92 -0.41 -14.45
C LEU A 18 7.77 -0.90 -13.56
N SER A 19 7.98 -2.01 -12.87
CA SER A 19 7.06 -2.47 -11.82
C SER A 19 7.63 -1.99 -10.49
N ALA A 20 6.84 -1.24 -9.72
CA ALA A 20 7.23 -0.80 -8.40
C ALA A 20 7.43 -2.05 -7.51
N GLN A 21 8.61 -2.09 -6.90
CA GLN A 21 8.99 -3.16 -5.99
C GLN A 21 8.08 -3.11 -4.77
N THR A 22 7.46 -4.24 -4.46
CA THR A 22 6.87 -4.47 -3.14
C THR A 22 7.78 -5.39 -2.37
N TYR A 23 7.69 -5.35 -1.05
CA TYR A 23 8.40 -6.30 -0.24
C TYR A 23 7.62 -6.60 1.03
N SER A 24 7.72 -7.84 1.50
CA SER A 24 6.95 -8.31 2.64
C SER A 24 7.80 -9.19 3.53
N THR A 25 7.57 -9.11 4.84
CA THR A 25 8.18 -10.03 5.80
C THR A 25 7.58 -11.44 5.71
N GLY A 26 6.42 -11.59 5.05
CA GLY A 26 5.52 -12.69 5.34
C GLY A 26 5.12 -12.68 6.83
N THR A 27 4.71 -13.83 7.35
CA THR A 27 4.42 -13.97 8.78
C THR A 27 5.70 -14.10 9.60
N VAL A 28 5.96 -13.12 10.47
CA VAL A 28 6.98 -13.15 11.52
C VAL A 28 6.35 -13.65 12.81
N THR A 29 6.84 -14.79 13.32
CA THR A 29 6.43 -15.27 14.64
C THR A 29 7.19 -14.51 15.72
N LEU A 30 6.48 -13.74 16.54
CA LEU A 30 7.07 -12.95 17.63
C LEU A 30 7.19 -13.80 18.89
N THR A 31 6.08 -14.47 19.23
CA THR A 31 6.00 -15.55 20.22
C THR A 31 4.86 -16.49 19.85
N SER A 32 4.70 -17.59 20.59
CA SER A 32 3.57 -18.51 20.39
C SER A 32 2.23 -17.77 20.52
N GLY A 33 1.46 -17.75 19.44
CA GLY A 33 0.15 -17.10 19.41
C GLY A 33 0.17 -15.59 19.16
N PHE A 34 1.32 -14.97 18.94
CA PHE A 34 1.44 -13.57 18.52
C PHE A 34 2.39 -13.44 17.31
N THR A 35 1.85 -12.99 16.18
CA THR A 35 2.61 -12.81 14.93
C THR A 35 2.36 -11.45 14.32
N ALA A 36 3.33 -10.97 13.54
CA ALA A 36 3.19 -9.77 12.72
C ALA A 36 3.51 -10.07 11.25
N ALA A 37 2.94 -9.29 10.34
CA ALA A 37 3.35 -9.24 8.95
C ALA A 37 3.38 -7.78 8.50
N ILE A 38 4.46 -7.39 7.82
CA ILE A 38 4.64 -6.05 7.27
C ILE A 38 4.80 -6.19 5.76
N GLU A 39 3.94 -5.52 5.02
CA GLU A 39 4.03 -5.37 3.56
C GLU A 39 4.24 -3.91 3.22
N VAL A 40 5.15 -3.63 2.31
CA VAL A 40 5.49 -2.27 1.88
C VAL A 40 5.44 -2.19 0.36
N ASN A 41 4.77 -1.16 -0.14
CA ASN A 41 4.75 -0.81 -1.56
C ASN A 41 5.30 0.62 -1.81
N SER A 42 5.03 1.19 -2.98
CA SER A 42 5.58 2.49 -3.36
C SER A 42 5.04 3.67 -2.53
N SER A 43 3.98 3.50 -1.74
CA SER A 43 3.36 4.58 -0.97
C SER A 43 2.89 4.17 0.43
N LEU A 44 2.52 2.92 0.63
CA LEU A 44 1.89 2.42 1.86
C LEU A 44 2.70 1.31 2.52
N VAL A 45 2.50 1.22 3.83
CA VAL A 45 2.86 0.09 4.68
C VAL A 45 1.57 -0.50 5.21
N THR A 46 1.40 -1.81 5.04
CA THR A 46 0.32 -2.60 5.61
C THR A 46 0.89 -3.45 6.74
N LEU A 47 0.42 -3.21 7.96
CA LEU A 47 0.73 -4.02 9.12
C LEU A 47 -0.45 -4.95 9.43
N THR A 48 -0.16 -6.23 9.62
CA THR A 48 -1.11 -7.19 10.18
C THR A 48 -0.56 -7.76 11.48
N LEU A 49 -1.32 -7.63 12.57
CA LEU A 49 -1.05 -8.30 13.84
C LEU A 49 -2.07 -9.41 14.06
N VAL A 50 -1.60 -10.59 14.47
CA VAL A 50 -2.45 -11.72 14.85
C VAL A 50 -2.10 -12.14 16.26
N GLY A 51 -3.07 -12.09 17.18
CA GLY A 51 -2.85 -12.36 18.61
C GLY A 51 -4.12 -12.81 19.34
N PRO A 52 -4.06 -13.13 20.63
CA PRO A 52 -5.25 -13.39 21.43
C PRO A 52 -6.19 -12.18 21.40
N SER A 53 -7.49 -12.40 21.21
CA SER A 53 -8.45 -11.30 21.00
C SER A 53 -8.65 -10.38 22.20
N THR A 54 -8.17 -10.81 23.36
CA THR A 54 -8.23 -10.12 24.66
C THR A 54 -7.01 -9.27 24.95
N ASP A 55 -5.95 -9.37 24.16
CA ASP A 55 -4.66 -8.75 24.46
C ASP A 55 -4.49 -7.46 23.66
N TRP A 56 -3.96 -6.40 24.26
CA TRP A 56 -3.34 -5.37 23.43
C TRP A 56 -2.08 -5.95 22.78
N LEU A 57 -1.81 -5.54 21.53
CA LEU A 57 -0.71 -6.07 20.71
C LEU A 57 0.17 -4.90 20.27
N GLY A 58 1.46 -4.95 20.59
CA GLY A 58 2.41 -3.88 20.29
C GLY A 58 3.59 -4.35 19.45
N LEU A 59 4.02 -3.51 18.52
CA LEU A 59 5.18 -3.72 17.66
C LEU A 59 5.92 -2.40 17.45
N SER A 60 7.24 -2.40 17.60
CA SER A 60 8.09 -1.26 17.26
C SER A 60 8.89 -1.51 15.99
N PHE A 61 9.30 -0.43 15.35
CA PHE A 61 10.06 -0.45 14.11
C PHE A 61 11.48 0.06 14.33
N ASN A 62 12.46 -0.73 13.86
CA ASN A 62 13.89 -0.50 13.99
C ASN A 62 14.41 -0.40 15.44
N ALA A 63 13.68 -0.99 16.40
CA ALA A 63 14.11 -1.08 17.79
C ALA A 63 14.83 -2.40 18.07
N THR A 64 15.97 -2.33 18.75
CA THR A 64 16.74 -3.52 19.16
C THR A 64 16.25 -4.13 20.47
N SER A 65 15.44 -3.40 21.24
CA SER A 65 14.84 -3.86 22.49
C SER A 65 13.62 -3.01 22.90
N MET A 66 12.89 -3.44 23.92
CA MET A 66 11.79 -2.67 24.53
C MET A 66 12.24 -1.36 25.22
N ASN A 67 13.54 -1.11 25.34
CA ASN A 67 14.11 0.09 25.95
C ASN A 67 14.80 1.01 24.92
N ASP A 68 14.53 0.81 23.64
CA ASP A 68 15.14 1.60 22.58
C ASP A 68 14.46 2.99 22.47
N ASN A 69 14.81 3.88 23.40
CA ASN A 69 14.14 5.16 23.61
C ASN A 69 14.12 6.01 22.32
N GLY A 70 12.95 6.54 21.98
CA GLY A 70 12.73 7.28 20.73
C GLY A 70 12.32 6.42 19.54
N SER A 71 12.27 5.09 19.66
CA SER A 71 11.77 4.24 18.58
C SER A 71 10.26 4.34 18.43
N ASP A 72 9.80 4.35 17.18
CA ASP A 72 8.40 4.25 16.77
C ASP A 72 7.80 2.92 17.26
N VAL A 73 6.65 3.00 17.94
CA VAL A 73 5.85 1.85 18.35
C VAL A 73 4.39 2.04 17.99
N VAL A 74 3.81 1.04 17.36
CA VAL A 74 2.36 0.94 17.17
C VAL A 74 1.78 -0.03 18.19
N ILE A 75 0.69 0.37 18.84
CA ILE A 75 -0.05 -0.49 19.78
C ILE A 75 -1.52 -0.54 19.42
N PHE A 76 -2.02 -1.76 19.21
CA PHE A 76 -3.44 -2.05 19.10
C PHE A 76 -4.08 -2.17 20.48
N ASP A 77 -5.05 -1.32 20.79
CA ASP A 77 -5.70 -1.24 22.10
C ASP A 77 -7.09 -1.88 22.17
N GLY A 78 -7.47 -2.67 21.15
CA GLY A 78 -8.81 -3.23 20.99
C GLY A 78 -9.69 -2.47 20.02
N THR A 79 -9.38 -1.19 19.76
CA THR A 79 -10.16 -0.33 18.86
C THR A 79 -9.29 0.25 17.76
N ALA A 80 -8.18 0.89 18.12
CA ALA A 80 -7.29 1.59 17.20
C ALA A 80 -5.87 1.01 17.23
N MET A 81 -5.12 1.26 16.16
CA MET A 81 -3.66 1.17 16.13
C MET A 81 -3.13 2.56 16.46
N THR A 82 -2.51 2.73 17.63
CA THR A 82 -2.03 4.03 18.10
C THR A 82 -0.54 4.20 17.86
N ASP A 83 -0.15 5.31 17.20
CA ASP A 83 1.26 5.73 17.05
C ASP A 83 1.76 6.28 18.38
N ARG A 84 2.93 5.78 18.80
CA ARG A 84 3.55 6.07 20.08
C ARG A 84 5.05 6.03 19.93
N THR A 85 5.75 6.67 20.86
CA THR A 85 7.22 6.64 20.91
C THR A 85 7.71 5.99 22.20
N PHE A 86 8.73 5.12 22.14
CA PHE A 86 9.35 4.58 23.36
C PHE A 86 9.96 5.69 24.25
N ALA A 87 9.65 5.62 25.55
CA ALA A 87 10.06 6.60 26.57
C ALA A 87 10.92 5.98 27.70
N GLY A 88 11.54 4.82 27.44
CA GLY A 88 12.39 4.11 28.38
C GLY A 88 11.66 3.11 29.31
N ILE A 89 12.43 2.42 30.15
CA ILE A 89 11.92 1.34 31.02
C ILE A 89 10.88 1.85 32.02
N GLY A 90 9.75 1.15 32.12
CA GLY A 90 8.71 1.42 33.11
C GLY A 90 7.79 2.59 32.75
N ALA A 91 8.06 3.31 31.67
CA ALA A 91 7.16 4.30 31.12
C ALA A 91 6.18 3.64 30.14
N THR A 92 4.91 4.01 30.22
CA THR A 92 3.98 3.78 29.11
C THR A 92 4.42 4.66 27.94
N PRO A 93 4.67 4.10 26.73
CA PRO A 93 4.97 4.91 25.56
C PRO A 93 3.89 5.97 25.35
N PRO A 94 4.22 7.28 25.40
CA PRO A 94 3.26 8.34 25.17
C PRO A 94 2.63 8.24 23.79
N LEU A 95 1.40 8.73 23.68
CA LEU A 95 0.73 8.88 22.39
C LEU A 95 1.41 9.99 21.59
N ASP A 96 1.66 9.73 20.32
CA ASP A 96 2.20 10.74 19.43
C ASP A 96 1.13 11.76 19.04
N ALA A 97 1.56 12.98 18.72
CA ALA A 97 0.63 14.06 18.39
C ALA A 97 -0.11 13.79 17.06
N SER A 98 0.59 13.20 16.10
CA SER A 98 0.01 12.65 14.89
C SER A 98 -0.33 11.17 15.12
N GLN A 99 -1.43 10.72 14.53
CA GLN A 99 -1.78 9.31 14.45
C GLN A 99 -1.96 8.99 12.97
N ASN A 100 -1.12 8.11 12.44
CA ASN A 100 -0.94 7.86 11.03
C ASN A 100 -1.48 6.48 10.63
N TRP A 101 -1.60 5.53 11.55
CA TRP A 101 -2.22 4.23 11.29
C TRP A 101 -3.75 4.34 11.16
N THR A 102 -4.28 3.77 10.08
CA THR A 102 -5.72 3.56 9.88
C THR A 102 -6.02 2.07 9.90
N VAL A 103 -6.85 1.62 10.85
CA VAL A 103 -7.32 0.22 10.88
C VAL A 103 -8.26 -0.03 9.71
N THR A 104 -7.91 -0.99 8.86
CA THR A 104 -8.69 -1.37 7.67
C THR A 104 -9.46 -2.68 7.87
N SER A 105 -9.02 -3.54 8.78
CA SER A 105 -9.71 -4.78 9.14
C SER A 105 -9.47 -5.16 10.60
N ASN A 106 -10.48 -5.70 11.26
CA ASN A 106 -10.40 -6.18 12.63
C ASN A 106 -11.37 -7.34 12.84
N VAL A 107 -10.87 -8.57 12.71
CA VAL A 107 -11.68 -9.79 12.74
C VAL A 107 -11.27 -10.67 13.92
N ILE A 108 -12.26 -11.21 14.63
CA ILE A 108 -12.05 -12.21 15.67
C ILE A 108 -12.61 -13.54 15.20
N ASN A 109 -11.78 -14.58 15.21
CA ASN A 109 -12.21 -15.94 14.99
C ASN A 109 -11.75 -16.81 16.16
N THR A 110 -12.70 -17.40 16.89
CA THR A 110 -12.44 -18.37 17.97
C THR A 110 -11.37 -17.89 18.98
N GLY A 111 -11.46 -16.64 19.45
CA GLY A 111 -10.55 -16.07 20.43
C GLY A 111 -9.20 -15.57 19.89
N VAL A 112 -8.95 -15.69 18.59
CA VAL A 112 -7.80 -15.09 17.90
C VAL A 112 -8.28 -13.88 17.12
N ARG A 113 -7.56 -12.76 17.26
CA ARG A 113 -7.79 -11.54 16.49
C ARG A 113 -6.76 -11.42 15.39
N THR A 114 -7.24 -11.06 14.21
CA THR A 114 -6.42 -10.53 13.11
C THR A 114 -6.82 -9.08 12.90
N VAL A 115 -5.88 -8.16 13.11
CA VAL A 115 -6.08 -6.74 12.86
C VAL A 115 -5.08 -6.27 11.81
N THR A 116 -5.59 -5.56 10.81
CA THR A 116 -4.80 -4.98 9.71
C THR A 116 -4.99 -3.48 9.71
N ALA A 117 -3.89 -2.76 9.54
CA ALA A 117 -3.88 -1.31 9.44
C ALA A 117 -2.86 -0.86 8.39
N THR A 118 -3.08 0.34 7.86
CA THR A 118 -2.20 0.95 6.86
C THR A 118 -1.75 2.33 7.31
N ARG A 119 -0.53 2.71 6.94
CA ARG A 119 -0.05 4.10 6.96
C ARG A 119 0.82 4.39 5.74
N ALA A 120 1.12 5.67 5.50
CA ALA A 120 2.11 6.06 4.51
C ALA A 120 3.49 5.49 4.86
N ARG A 121 4.27 5.09 3.84
CA ARG A 121 5.64 4.59 4.02
C ARG A 121 6.57 5.63 4.69
N ASP A 122 6.37 6.88 4.31
CA ASP A 122 6.98 8.07 4.89
C ASP A 122 5.83 9.02 5.25
N THR A 123 5.63 9.24 6.55
CA THR A 123 4.55 10.09 7.06
C THR A 123 4.98 11.55 7.19
N GLY A 124 6.28 11.83 7.11
CA GLY A 124 6.87 13.12 7.46
C GLY A 124 6.86 13.45 8.96
N ASP A 125 6.40 12.53 9.83
CA ASP A 125 6.49 12.68 11.29
C ASP A 125 7.86 12.21 11.78
N SER A 126 8.52 12.99 12.63
CA SER A 126 9.84 12.66 13.19
C SER A 126 9.82 11.49 14.18
N ASN A 127 8.64 11.15 14.72
CA ASN A 127 8.46 10.03 15.63
C ASN A 127 8.23 8.71 14.88
N ASP A 128 7.96 8.75 13.58
CA ASP A 128 7.68 7.57 12.78
C ASP A 128 8.94 7.00 12.12
N TYR A 129 9.01 5.68 12.07
CA TYR A 129 9.97 4.99 11.23
C TYR A 129 9.58 5.10 9.75
N THR A 130 10.46 5.73 8.96
CA THR A 130 10.35 5.76 7.50
C THR A 130 10.80 4.43 6.90
N PHE A 131 9.90 3.72 6.26
CA PHE A 131 10.25 2.50 5.53
C PHE A 131 10.94 2.87 4.20
N SER A 132 12.04 2.19 3.89
CA SER A 132 12.82 2.45 2.67
C SER A 132 12.07 2.05 1.39
N THR A 133 12.43 2.58 0.23
CA THR A 133 11.96 2.04 -1.07
C THR A 133 12.63 0.71 -1.44
N SER A 134 13.66 0.30 -0.68
CA SER A 134 14.37 -0.95 -0.87
C SER A 134 14.24 -1.84 0.37
N ALA A 135 13.94 -3.12 0.16
CA ALA A 135 13.86 -4.10 1.24
C ALA A 135 15.18 -4.17 2.03
N GLN A 136 15.13 -3.97 3.35
CA GLN A 136 16.26 -4.12 4.27
C GLN A 136 15.78 -4.84 5.54
N PRO A 137 16.61 -5.68 6.19
CA PRO A 137 16.26 -6.27 7.47
C PRO A 137 15.85 -5.19 8.49
N LEU A 138 14.80 -5.47 9.26
CA LEU A 138 14.25 -4.54 10.23
C LEU A 138 14.24 -5.15 11.62
N ASN A 139 14.86 -4.48 12.58
CA ASN A 139 14.74 -4.85 13.99
C ASN A 139 13.33 -4.54 14.46
N LEU A 140 12.69 -5.48 15.15
CA LEU A 140 11.38 -5.32 15.75
C LEU A 140 11.48 -5.60 17.24
N ALA A 141 10.95 -4.74 18.08
CA ALA A 141 10.59 -5.12 19.45
C ALA A 141 9.07 -5.29 19.53
N TRP A 142 8.61 -6.14 20.42
CA TRP A 142 7.20 -6.47 20.53
C TRP A 142 6.81 -6.70 21.98
N ALA A 143 5.54 -6.47 22.26
CA ALA A 143 4.92 -6.86 23.52
C ALA A 143 3.43 -7.11 23.32
N HIS A 144 2.83 -7.88 24.23
CA HIS A 144 1.39 -8.00 24.35
C HIS A 144 1.00 -8.12 25.82
N ARG A 145 -0.24 -7.80 26.16
CA ARG A 145 -0.74 -8.00 27.54
C ARG A 145 -1.81 -9.06 27.58
N PRO A 146 -1.49 -10.25 28.12
CA PRO A 146 -2.44 -11.32 28.33
C PRO A 146 -3.71 -10.85 29.06
N GLY A 147 -4.86 -11.07 28.42
CA GLY A 147 -6.19 -10.90 29.01
C GLY A 147 -6.67 -9.46 29.20
N SER A 148 -5.96 -8.47 28.66
CA SER A 148 -6.43 -7.07 28.73
C SER A 148 -6.03 -6.23 27.52
N LEU A 149 -7.05 -5.60 26.91
CA LEU A 149 -6.90 -4.58 25.86
C LEU A 149 -6.53 -3.19 26.43
N ALA A 150 -6.76 -2.96 27.73
CA ALA A 150 -6.38 -1.71 28.37
C ALA A 150 -4.86 -1.55 28.42
N MET A 151 -4.38 -0.36 28.07
CA MET A 151 -2.96 0.00 28.12
C MET A 151 -2.40 -0.21 29.53
N GLY A 152 -1.22 -0.83 29.62
CA GLY A 152 -0.59 -1.16 30.90
C GLY A 152 0.52 -2.17 30.74
N TYR A 153 1.18 -2.51 31.85
CA TYR A 153 2.33 -3.41 31.84
C TYR A 153 1.99 -4.79 31.23
N HIS A 154 2.82 -5.26 30.31
CA HIS A 154 2.65 -6.54 29.61
C HIS A 154 2.93 -7.76 30.50
N GLY A 155 3.60 -7.58 31.64
CA GLY A 155 4.02 -8.70 32.50
C GLY A 155 5.31 -9.38 32.03
N PRO A 156 5.88 -10.27 32.86
CA PRO A 156 7.12 -10.97 32.55
C PRO A 156 6.92 -11.95 31.38
N GLY A 157 7.87 -11.99 30.44
CA GLY A 157 7.89 -12.95 29.33
C GLY A 157 6.98 -12.61 28.13
N ASN A 158 6.16 -11.55 28.23
CA ASN A 158 5.23 -11.15 27.16
C ASN A 158 5.79 -10.01 26.28
N SER A 159 7.11 -9.99 26.13
CA SER A 159 7.83 -9.02 25.31
C SER A 159 9.13 -9.62 24.77
N GLY A 160 9.61 -9.11 23.65
CA GLY A 160 10.88 -9.54 23.06
C GLY A 160 11.35 -8.64 21.94
N ALA A 161 12.41 -9.07 21.26
CA ALA A 161 12.90 -8.45 20.03
C ALA A 161 13.32 -9.53 19.03
N THR A 162 13.22 -9.21 17.74
CA THR A 162 13.59 -10.08 16.63
C THR A 162 14.03 -9.25 15.43
N VAL A 163 14.57 -9.90 14.41
CA VAL A 163 14.87 -9.28 13.12
C VAL A 163 13.92 -9.86 12.08
N ALA A 164 13.17 -9.00 11.42
CA ALA A 164 12.35 -9.37 10.28
C ALA A 164 13.16 -9.21 8.99
N ASN A 165 13.16 -10.26 8.18
CA ASN A 165 13.71 -10.23 6.83
C ASN A 165 12.58 -10.05 5.83
N PHE A 166 12.81 -9.23 4.82
CA PHE A 166 11.84 -9.01 3.75
C PHE A 166 12.20 -9.83 2.51
N THR A 167 11.17 -10.37 1.88
CA THR A 167 11.25 -10.96 0.54
C THR A 167 10.70 -9.95 -0.46
N LEU A 168 11.39 -9.79 -1.58
CA LEU A 168 10.93 -8.92 -2.66
C LEU A 168 9.77 -9.58 -3.41
N GLY A 169 8.76 -8.77 -3.71
CA GLY A 169 7.68 -9.05 -4.65
C GLY A 169 7.64 -7.99 -5.74
N THR A 170 6.89 -8.28 -6.79
CA THR A 170 6.55 -7.28 -7.82
C THR A 170 5.06 -7.27 -8.02
N GLU A 171 4.43 -6.12 -7.75
CA GLU A 171 3.07 -5.86 -8.21
C GLU A 171 3.13 -5.51 -9.69
N ASN A 172 2.36 -6.23 -10.50
CA ASN A 172 2.33 -6.04 -11.95
C ASN A 172 1.00 -5.44 -12.38
N PHE A 173 1.04 -4.29 -13.03
CA PHE A 173 -0.15 -3.63 -13.57
C PHE A 173 -0.35 -4.00 -15.05
N THR A 174 -1.47 -4.64 -15.32
CA THR A 174 -1.87 -5.18 -16.64
C THR A 174 -3.28 -4.68 -17.00
N ALA A 175 -3.77 -5.03 -18.20
CA ALA A 175 -5.13 -4.65 -18.60
C ALA A 175 -6.20 -5.28 -17.69
N GLU A 176 -5.91 -6.43 -17.11
CA GLU A 176 -6.80 -7.14 -16.18
C GLU A 176 -6.84 -6.47 -14.80
N SER A 177 -5.83 -5.66 -14.46
CA SER A 177 -5.69 -5.02 -13.15
C SER A 177 -6.71 -3.91 -12.87
N PHE A 178 -7.39 -3.36 -13.89
CA PHE A 178 -8.38 -2.29 -13.72
C PHE A 178 -9.66 -2.54 -14.52
N LYS A 179 -10.79 -1.97 -14.11
CA LYS A 179 -12.05 -2.03 -14.87
C LYS A 179 -12.34 -0.69 -15.55
N MET A 180 -13.08 -0.72 -16.65
CA MET A 180 -13.52 0.49 -17.36
C MET A 180 -14.98 0.34 -17.78
N TYR A 181 -15.86 1.19 -17.23
CA TYR A 181 -17.31 1.10 -17.46
C TYR A 181 -18.02 2.46 -17.30
N PRO A 182 -19.14 2.71 -18.00
CA PRO A 182 -19.68 1.88 -19.08
C PRO A 182 -18.79 1.93 -20.33
N ASN A 183 -18.76 0.82 -21.07
CA ASN A 183 -18.14 0.72 -22.39
C ASN A 183 -19.03 -0.18 -23.26
N PRO A 184 -19.77 0.36 -24.25
CA PRO A 184 -19.71 1.71 -24.77
C PRO A 184 -20.12 2.83 -23.80
N ALA A 185 -19.45 3.97 -23.89
CA ALA A 185 -19.62 5.14 -23.04
C ALA A 185 -20.57 6.17 -23.67
N LYS A 186 -21.45 6.75 -22.84
CA LYS A 186 -22.35 7.85 -23.20
C LYS A 186 -22.11 9.02 -22.27
N GLY A 187 -21.30 9.98 -22.72
CA GLY A 187 -20.88 11.15 -21.96
C GLY A 187 -19.80 10.92 -20.89
N PHE A 188 -19.64 9.70 -20.36
CA PHE A 188 -18.53 9.35 -19.47
C PHE A 188 -18.20 7.84 -19.44
N THR A 189 -16.99 7.52 -18.98
CA THR A 189 -16.60 6.20 -18.46
C THR A 189 -15.82 6.37 -17.16
N THR A 190 -15.91 5.40 -16.26
CA THR A 190 -15.17 5.32 -15.00
C THR A 190 -14.12 4.22 -15.12
N LEU A 191 -12.91 4.51 -14.61
CA LEU A 191 -11.85 3.53 -14.40
C LEU A 191 -11.81 3.19 -12.91
N GLU A 192 -11.88 1.90 -12.59
CA GLU A 192 -11.70 1.37 -11.22
C GLU A 192 -10.32 0.69 -11.17
N LEU A 193 -9.41 1.31 -10.44
CA LEU A 193 -8.01 0.91 -10.29
C LEU A 193 -7.83 0.10 -8.99
N PRO A 194 -6.82 -0.79 -8.92
CA PRO A 194 -6.54 -1.55 -7.72
C PRO A 194 -5.89 -0.64 -6.65
N ASP A 195 -6.09 -0.98 -5.38
CA ASP A 195 -5.70 -0.13 -4.23
C ASP A 195 -4.19 0.18 -4.16
N PHE A 196 -3.35 -0.66 -4.75
CA PHE A 196 -1.90 -0.41 -4.80
C PHE A 196 -1.52 0.73 -5.77
N VAL A 197 -2.41 1.13 -6.69
CA VAL A 197 -2.18 2.26 -7.61
C VAL A 197 -2.61 3.57 -6.95
N SER A 198 -1.66 4.27 -6.35
CA SER A 198 -1.88 5.57 -5.71
C SER A 198 -1.53 6.78 -6.58
N GLY A 199 -1.08 6.56 -7.83
CA GLY A 199 -0.63 7.62 -8.71
C GLY A 199 -0.34 7.15 -10.13
N GLY A 200 -0.21 8.10 -11.05
CA GLY A 200 0.07 7.84 -12.46
C GLY A 200 -0.68 8.77 -13.42
N GLU A 201 -0.78 8.37 -14.67
CA GLU A 201 -1.35 9.16 -15.75
C GLU A 201 -2.26 8.32 -16.64
N ILE A 202 -3.42 8.86 -16.98
CA ILE A 202 -4.33 8.34 -17.98
C ILE A 202 -4.23 9.21 -19.23
N LYS A 203 -4.02 8.59 -20.38
CA LYS A 203 -4.03 9.23 -21.70
C LYS A 203 -5.05 8.55 -22.60
N VAL A 204 -5.91 9.35 -23.23
CA VAL A 204 -6.87 8.86 -24.24
C VAL A 204 -6.38 9.27 -25.61
N TYR A 205 -6.27 8.30 -26.51
CA TYR A 205 -5.83 8.48 -27.88
C TYR A 205 -6.97 8.20 -28.85
N ASP A 206 -7.06 8.98 -29.93
CA ASP A 206 -7.95 8.66 -31.04
C ASP A 206 -7.34 7.59 -31.98
N ASN A 207 -8.08 7.23 -33.03
CA ASN A 207 -7.65 6.24 -34.03
C ASN A 207 -6.44 6.68 -34.88
N LEU A 208 -6.04 7.95 -34.83
CA LEU A 208 -4.83 8.47 -35.47
C LEU A 208 -3.64 8.54 -34.49
N GLY A 209 -3.83 8.10 -33.24
CA GLY A 209 -2.80 8.15 -32.20
C GLY A 209 -2.57 9.54 -31.62
N ARG A 210 -3.51 10.48 -31.80
CA ARG A 210 -3.43 11.81 -31.18
C ARG A 210 -3.98 11.73 -29.76
N VAL A 211 -3.29 12.34 -28.80
CA VAL A 211 -3.78 12.46 -27.42
C VAL A 211 -4.95 13.45 -27.40
N VAL A 212 -6.14 12.97 -27.05
CA VAL A 212 -7.36 13.79 -26.92
C VAL A 212 -7.70 14.10 -25.46
N ARG A 213 -7.13 13.35 -24.50
CA ARG A 213 -7.25 13.63 -23.06
C ARG A 213 -5.99 13.22 -22.30
N VAL A 214 -5.66 13.98 -21.27
CA VAL A 214 -4.68 13.63 -20.23
C VAL A 214 -5.32 13.89 -18.87
N GLN A 215 -5.19 12.95 -17.94
CA GLN A 215 -5.69 13.07 -16.57
C GLN A 215 -4.73 12.36 -15.60
N ALA A 216 -4.44 12.97 -14.45
CA ALA A 216 -3.66 12.32 -13.40
C ALA A 216 -4.52 11.31 -12.63
N ILE A 217 -3.91 10.25 -12.10
CA ILE A 217 -4.53 9.33 -11.16
C ILE A 217 -4.31 9.89 -9.76
N SER A 218 -5.40 10.24 -9.07
CA SER A 218 -5.38 10.73 -7.69
C SER A 218 -6.22 9.89 -6.74
N GLU A 219 -7.06 9.01 -7.28
CA GLU A 219 -8.06 8.21 -6.55
C GLU A 219 -8.17 6.83 -7.20
N SER A 220 -8.70 5.84 -6.47
CA SER A 220 -8.93 4.48 -6.98
C SER A 220 -10.06 4.41 -8.03
N GLN A 221 -10.91 5.43 -8.10
CA GLN A 221 -11.90 5.59 -9.16
C GLN A 221 -11.70 6.92 -9.89
N VAL A 222 -11.50 6.86 -11.21
CA VAL A 222 -11.31 8.05 -12.04
C VAL A 222 -12.35 8.10 -13.13
N THR A 223 -13.12 9.19 -13.19
CA THR A 223 -14.10 9.40 -14.27
C THR A 223 -13.49 10.22 -15.40
N ILE A 224 -13.65 9.72 -16.63
CA ILE A 224 -13.27 10.36 -17.88
C ILE A 224 -14.55 10.85 -18.57
N ASN A 225 -14.65 12.16 -18.80
CA ASN A 225 -15.72 12.74 -19.61
C ASN A 225 -15.49 12.42 -21.09
N THR A 226 -16.52 11.94 -21.78
CA THR A 226 -16.52 11.59 -23.21
C THR A 226 -17.53 12.40 -24.02
N SER A 227 -18.25 13.35 -23.42
CA SER A 227 -19.32 14.14 -24.09
C SER A 227 -18.79 15.08 -25.18
N ASP A 228 -17.52 15.46 -25.10
CA ASP A 228 -16.80 16.28 -26.09
C ASP A 228 -16.06 15.44 -27.14
N LEU A 229 -16.09 14.10 -27.02
CA LEU A 229 -15.50 13.18 -27.98
C LEU A 229 -16.52 12.79 -29.04
N THR A 230 -16.08 12.70 -30.29
CA THR A 230 -16.91 12.18 -31.38
C THR A 230 -17.17 10.70 -31.20
N THR A 231 -18.33 10.20 -31.63
CA THR A 231 -18.63 8.76 -31.69
C THR A 231 -17.51 8.00 -32.41
N GLY A 232 -17.00 6.94 -31.79
CA GLY A 232 -15.87 6.19 -32.34
C GLY A 232 -15.12 5.34 -31.31
N SER A 233 -13.98 4.78 -31.74
CA SER A 233 -13.10 3.96 -30.91
C SER A 233 -11.86 4.76 -30.50
N TYR A 234 -11.51 4.64 -29.23
CA TYR A 234 -10.39 5.31 -28.58
C TYR A 234 -9.54 4.29 -27.81
N MET A 235 -8.28 4.64 -27.59
CA MET A 235 -7.35 3.85 -26.78
C MET A 235 -7.07 4.58 -25.47
N VAL A 236 -7.45 3.97 -24.35
CA VAL A 236 -7.19 4.47 -23.01
C VAL A 236 -5.93 3.79 -22.49
N VAL A 237 -4.86 4.56 -22.34
CA VAL A 237 -3.57 4.11 -21.82
C VAL A 237 -3.46 4.59 -20.38
N VAL A 238 -3.29 3.65 -19.45
CA VAL A 238 -3.09 3.92 -18.03
C VAL A 238 -1.63 3.60 -17.71
N ARG A 239 -0.89 4.59 -17.20
CA ARG A 239 0.50 4.47 -16.81
C ARG A 239 0.60 4.64 -15.31
N THR A 240 1.24 3.68 -14.66
CA THR A 240 1.45 3.66 -13.21
C THR A 240 2.91 3.32 -12.93
N ASP A 241 3.33 3.45 -11.67
CA ASP A 241 4.65 2.97 -11.23
C ASP A 241 4.77 1.44 -11.28
N TYR A 242 3.66 0.73 -11.48
CA TYR A 242 3.56 -0.74 -11.52
C TYR A 242 3.47 -1.31 -12.94
N GLY A 243 3.52 -0.44 -13.95
CA GLY A 243 3.41 -0.82 -15.35
C GLY A 243 2.39 0.00 -16.13
N ASN A 244 2.25 -0.35 -17.40
CA ASN A 244 1.36 0.30 -18.34
C ASN A 244 0.31 -0.69 -18.82
N ALA A 245 -0.95 -0.26 -18.83
CA ALA A 245 -2.05 -1.04 -19.35
C ALA A 245 -2.86 -0.24 -20.37
N THR A 246 -3.57 -0.94 -21.26
CA THR A 246 -4.34 -0.30 -22.33
C THR A 246 -5.68 -0.99 -22.49
N LYS A 247 -6.76 -0.20 -22.62
CA LYS A 247 -8.09 -0.69 -22.98
C LYS A 247 -8.69 0.13 -24.11
N THR A 248 -9.49 -0.54 -24.94
CA THR A 248 -10.30 0.13 -25.97
C THR A 248 -11.57 0.69 -25.35
N LEU A 249 -11.84 1.96 -25.60
CA LEU A 249 -13.06 2.68 -25.23
C LEU A 249 -13.88 2.93 -26.50
N ILE A 250 -15.15 2.56 -26.47
CA ILE A 250 -16.13 2.88 -27.51
C ILE A 250 -16.99 4.04 -26.99
N VAL A 251 -17.06 5.14 -27.73
CA VAL A 251 -17.92 6.29 -27.41
C VAL A 251 -19.12 6.29 -28.36
N GLU A 252 -20.32 6.41 -27.81
CA GLU A 252 -21.59 6.53 -28.53
C GLU A 252 -22.10 7.97 -28.54
#